data_AF-A0AAP9D3Z0-F1
#
_entry.id   AF-A0AAP9D3Z0-F1
#
_cell.length_a   1.000
_cell.length_b   1.000
_cell.length_c   1.000
_cell.angle_alpha   90.00
_cell.angle_beta   90.00
_cell.angle_gamma   90.00
#
_symmetry.space_group_name_H-M   'P 1'
#
loop_
_entity.id
_entity.type
_entity.pdbx_description
1 polymer ?
#
loop_
_entity_poly.entity_id
_entity_poly.type
_entity_poly.pdbx_seq_one_letter_code
_entity_poly.pdbx_strand_id
1 'polypeptide(L)'
;MDARLTFLYPTAGCASLLTLILTGCSTPPTSQAPQVHPALALFNEALTLPAMDHSIVREGDRITYMVELKQSPAIVRFDASCTQGPGRMSYPTRTSFRPFANLDGTGTDLPAPQAQQLQHSAQLQNVCKARPAPDWRALTAAVDQDWLLLDRNSLEQNGGLLYVWAAHRYQHYQIIKNSLLVAQNQERLALDCTKQTITRLSQFNLDDARQVANGSVQVQLDPTPLKQASADHQEVFKAACQSPAALGRLPEAKPRQPLAPVISTPVANPAVLAAIRALELPVPPSSLGRLDYDYEAVLFNGARIGDETKQTLISTDAASAQTLVQTEDSALGFSLDLTFRGLFELASNKIDSKTAEKKTESRALVALSFQGDWRNLPLDSHVSYTRTWSKSVNPDGSPSLETSEPRTVTCRVVREQPASSLNPAFHGSARMLECITMKMPKQDWTFKSWYLADYGLFAQVQENTMLGVWNWDLKSAQ
;
A
#
# COMPACT_ATOMS: atom_id res chain seq x y z
N MET A 1 8.37 -47.05 32.33
CA MET A 1 8.48 -48.18 33.26
C MET A 1 7.44 -49.19 32.78
N ASP A 2 7.76 -49.85 31.67
CA ASP A 2 8.27 -51.24 31.61
C ASP A 2 7.15 -52.24 31.93
N ALA A 3 6.82 -53.22 31.12
CA ALA A 3 7.71 -54.04 30.31
C ALA A 3 7.02 -54.59 29.04
N ARG A 4 7.89 -54.88 28.06
CA ARG A 4 7.65 -55.60 26.81
C ARG A 4 7.19 -57.03 27.06
N LEU A 5 6.43 -57.59 26.12
CA LEU A 5 6.58 -58.99 25.71
C LEU A 5 6.09 -59.20 24.27
N THR A 6 7.07 -59.28 23.37
CA THR A 6 7.09 -59.92 22.04
C THR A 6 6.82 -61.41 22.13
N PHE A 7 6.13 -62.00 21.14
CA PHE A 7 6.43 -63.29 20.45
C PHE A 7 5.52 -63.35 19.21
N LEU A 8 6.06 -63.15 17.99
CA LEU A 8 6.55 -64.15 17.02
C LEU A 8 5.43 -64.89 16.23
N TYR A 9 5.38 -64.55 14.92
CA TYR A 9 5.05 -65.29 13.68
C TYR A 9 4.69 -66.80 13.76
N PRO A 10 4.01 -67.45 12.78
CA PRO A 10 4.10 -67.17 11.33
C PRO A 10 2.88 -67.53 10.43
N THR A 11 3.12 -67.46 9.10
CA THR A 11 2.49 -68.19 7.97
C THR A 11 0.99 -67.99 7.69
N ALA A 12 0.63 -67.27 6.63
CA ALA A 12 0.59 -67.69 5.22
C ALA A 12 -0.56 -68.67 4.90
N GLY A 13 -1.42 -68.27 3.95
CA GLY A 13 -2.28 -69.21 3.23
C GLY A 13 -3.71 -68.71 2.97
N CYS A 14 -3.87 -68.07 1.82
CA CYS A 14 -5.08 -67.86 1.01
C CYS A 14 -6.35 -68.65 1.37
N ALA A 15 -7.48 -67.95 1.39
CA ALA A 15 -8.72 -68.39 0.73
C ALA A 15 -9.62 -67.19 0.42
N SER A 16 -9.75 -66.86 -0.86
CA SER A 16 -10.77 -65.96 -1.38
C SER A 16 -12.12 -66.69 -1.47
N LEU A 17 -13.21 -65.99 -1.11
CA LEU A 17 -14.56 -65.99 -1.68
C LEU A 17 -15.60 -65.82 -0.57
N LEU A 18 -16.34 -64.70 -0.58
CA LEU A 18 -17.81 -64.68 -0.65
C LEU A 18 -18.33 -63.25 -0.45
N THR A 19 -18.93 -62.73 -1.51
CA THR A 19 -19.81 -61.56 -1.52
C THR A 19 -21.06 -61.82 -0.68
N LEU A 20 -21.36 -60.93 0.27
CA LEU A 20 -22.69 -60.79 0.88
C LEU A 20 -23.10 -59.32 0.88
N ILE A 21 -24.26 -59.09 0.28
CA ILE A 21 -24.91 -57.82 0.00
C ILE A 21 -25.53 -57.31 1.31
N LEU A 22 -25.21 -56.07 1.69
CA LEU A 22 -25.93 -55.33 2.74
C LEU A 22 -26.56 -54.08 2.10
N THR A 23 -27.86 -54.19 1.82
CA THR A 23 -28.75 -53.08 1.46
C THR A 23 -28.93 -52.16 2.67
N GLY A 24 -28.19 -51.05 2.70
CA GLY A 24 -28.41 -49.96 3.63
C GLY A 24 -29.30 -48.88 3.00
N CYS A 25 -30.52 -48.72 3.52
CA CYS A 25 -31.35 -47.54 3.27
C CYS A 25 -30.61 -46.29 3.75
N SER A 26 -30.08 -45.50 2.82
CA SER A 26 -29.60 -44.15 3.08
C SER A 26 -30.74 -43.19 2.77
N THR A 27 -31.23 -42.51 3.81
CA THR A 27 -32.05 -41.31 3.64
C THR A 27 -31.25 -40.30 2.81
N PRO A 28 -31.78 -39.77 1.69
CA PRO A 28 -31.05 -38.80 0.91
C PRO A 28 -30.82 -37.55 1.76
N PRO A 29 -29.59 -36.98 1.77
CA PRO A 29 -29.33 -35.73 2.42
C PRO A 29 -30.24 -34.66 1.82
N THR A 30 -30.86 -33.87 2.68
CA THR A 30 -31.71 -32.74 2.29
C THR A 30 -30.84 -31.77 1.49
N SER A 31 -30.99 -31.79 0.16
CA SER A 31 -30.33 -30.87 -0.76
C SER A 31 -30.77 -29.45 -0.41
N GLN A 32 -29.97 -28.74 0.39
CA GLN A 32 -30.05 -27.29 0.45
C GLN A 32 -29.90 -26.77 -0.98
N ALA A 33 -30.87 -25.98 -1.46
CA ALA A 33 -30.80 -25.38 -2.78
C ALA A 33 -29.46 -24.62 -2.91
N PRO A 34 -28.76 -24.70 -4.06
CA PRO A 34 -27.50 -23.98 -4.24
C PRO A 34 -27.71 -22.50 -3.93
N GLN A 35 -26.92 -21.97 -3.01
CA GLN A 35 -26.99 -20.55 -2.65
C GLN A 35 -26.54 -19.74 -3.86
N VAL A 36 -27.50 -19.15 -4.60
CA VAL A 36 -27.19 -18.37 -5.80
C VAL A 36 -26.48 -17.08 -5.39
N HIS A 37 -25.30 -16.85 -5.97
CA HIS A 37 -24.52 -15.64 -5.66
C HIS A 37 -25.33 -14.38 -6.06
N PRO A 38 -25.52 -13.40 -5.16
CA PRO A 38 -26.37 -12.23 -5.42
C PRO A 38 -25.90 -11.38 -6.61
N ALA A 39 -24.59 -11.38 -6.89
CA ALA A 39 -24.02 -10.68 -8.04
C ALA A 39 -24.24 -11.38 -9.40
N LEU A 40 -24.72 -12.63 -9.43
CA LEU A 40 -24.92 -13.35 -10.69
C LEU A 40 -25.95 -12.67 -11.58
N ALA A 41 -27.05 -12.16 -11.02
CA ALA A 41 -28.05 -11.42 -11.77
C ALA A 41 -27.49 -10.11 -12.34
N LEU A 42 -26.70 -9.39 -11.53
CA LEU A 42 -26.02 -8.16 -11.94
C LEU A 42 -25.03 -8.43 -13.08
N PHE A 43 -24.24 -9.50 -12.98
CA PHE A 43 -23.30 -9.92 -14.03
C PHE A 43 -24.01 -10.23 -15.34
N ASN A 44 -25.08 -11.02 -15.29
CA ASN A 44 -25.84 -11.42 -16.48
C ASN A 44 -26.49 -10.21 -17.17
N GLU A 45 -27.05 -9.28 -16.40
CA GLU A 45 -27.58 -8.03 -16.95
C GLU A 45 -26.46 -7.20 -17.58
N ALA A 46 -25.36 -6.99 -16.86
CA ALA A 46 -24.26 -6.16 -17.29
C ALA A 46 -23.66 -6.60 -18.63
N LEU A 47 -23.51 -7.92 -18.86
CA LEU A 47 -22.98 -8.45 -20.12
C LEU A 47 -23.86 -8.13 -21.35
N THR A 48 -25.13 -7.79 -21.15
CA THR A 48 -26.06 -7.44 -22.24
C THR A 48 -26.08 -5.94 -22.57
N LEU A 49 -25.42 -5.12 -21.74
CA LEU A 49 -25.42 -3.67 -21.84
C LEU A 49 -24.08 -3.17 -22.41
N PRO A 50 -24.05 -2.01 -23.08
CA PRO A 50 -22.78 -1.42 -23.49
C PRO A 50 -21.99 -0.93 -22.28
N ALA A 51 -20.67 -0.79 -22.45
CA ALA A 51 -19.86 -0.03 -21.50
C ALA A 51 -20.31 1.44 -21.49
N MET A 52 -20.26 2.07 -20.32
CA MET A 52 -20.50 3.50 -20.18
C MET A 52 -19.48 4.29 -21.01
N ASP A 53 -19.95 5.33 -21.69
CA ASP A 53 -19.08 6.22 -22.46
C ASP A 53 -17.97 6.80 -21.58
N HIS A 54 -16.79 6.94 -22.17
CA HIS A 54 -15.60 7.53 -21.53
C HIS A 54 -15.11 6.78 -20.27
N SER A 55 -15.62 5.57 -19.97
CA SER A 55 -15.20 4.76 -18.81
C SER A 55 -14.10 3.74 -19.10
N ILE A 56 -13.71 3.59 -20.38
CA ILE A 56 -12.84 2.50 -20.85
C ILE A 56 -11.36 2.87 -20.67
N VAL A 57 -10.77 2.42 -19.57
CA VAL A 57 -9.35 2.59 -19.23
C VAL A 57 -8.57 1.38 -19.74
N ARG A 58 -7.43 1.59 -20.39
CA ARG A 58 -6.56 0.49 -20.85
C ARG A 58 -5.10 0.77 -20.55
N GLU A 59 -4.39 -0.26 -20.11
CA GLU A 59 -2.95 -0.29 -19.89
C GLU A 59 -2.38 -1.61 -20.40
N GLY A 60 -1.61 -1.56 -21.49
CA GLY A 60 -1.20 -2.76 -22.21
C GLY A 60 -2.40 -3.61 -22.62
N ASP A 61 -2.44 -4.87 -22.16
CA ASP A 61 -3.55 -5.77 -22.43
C ASP A 61 -4.71 -5.68 -21.42
N ARG A 62 -4.49 -5.03 -20.26
CA ARG A 62 -5.51 -4.89 -19.23
C ARG A 62 -6.47 -3.77 -19.56
N ILE A 63 -7.75 -4.05 -19.39
CA ILE A 63 -8.84 -3.11 -19.64
C ILE A 63 -9.77 -3.08 -18.42
N THR A 64 -10.15 -1.88 -18.03
CA THR A 64 -11.16 -1.62 -17.02
C THR A 64 -12.27 -0.79 -17.65
N TYR A 65 -13.51 -1.16 -17.41
CA TYR A 65 -14.66 -0.41 -17.89
C TYR A 65 -15.85 -0.54 -16.95
N MET A 66 -16.77 0.42 -17.04
CA MET A 66 -17.96 0.48 -16.21
C MET A 66 -19.21 0.21 -17.03
N VAL A 67 -20.23 -0.38 -16.41
CA VAL A 67 -21.53 -0.64 -17.01
C VAL A 67 -22.60 -0.15 -16.06
N GLU A 68 -23.50 0.70 -16.55
CA GLU A 68 -24.66 1.16 -15.80
C GLU A 68 -25.83 0.18 -16.04
N LEU A 69 -26.31 -0.42 -14.96
CA LEU A 69 -27.44 -1.34 -14.98
C LEU A 69 -28.77 -0.60 -15.10
N LYS A 70 -29.74 -1.21 -15.77
CA LYS A 70 -31.07 -0.63 -16.01
C LYS A 70 -32.11 -1.11 -15.00
N GLN A 71 -32.07 -2.38 -14.62
CA GLN A 71 -33.07 -3.00 -13.74
C GLN A 71 -32.83 -2.66 -12.26
N SER A 72 -31.56 -2.51 -11.89
CA SER A 72 -31.13 -2.09 -10.56
C SER A 72 -30.09 -0.98 -10.73
N PRO A 73 -30.49 0.31 -10.75
CA PRO A 73 -29.61 1.42 -11.12
C PRO A 73 -28.37 1.45 -10.24
N ALA A 74 -27.29 0.93 -10.80
CA ALA A 74 -26.01 0.67 -10.15
C ALA A 74 -24.95 0.58 -11.24
N ILE A 75 -23.73 0.99 -10.90
CA ILE A 75 -22.58 0.92 -11.81
C ILE A 75 -21.74 -0.27 -11.38
N VAL A 76 -21.55 -1.24 -12.27
CA VAL A 76 -20.62 -2.35 -12.06
C VAL A 76 -19.33 -2.08 -12.83
N ARG A 77 -18.21 -2.57 -12.31
CA ARG A 77 -16.89 -2.43 -12.93
C ARG A 77 -16.36 -3.80 -13.32
N PHE A 78 -15.88 -3.90 -14.55
CA PHE A 78 -15.13 -5.05 -15.03
C PHE A 78 -13.65 -4.71 -15.14
N ASP A 79 -12.80 -5.66 -14.76
CA ASP A 79 -11.35 -5.63 -14.98
C ASP A 79 -10.99 -6.94 -15.71
N ALA A 80 -10.42 -6.86 -16.91
CA ALA A 80 -10.15 -8.02 -17.76
C ALA A 80 -8.91 -7.82 -18.66
N SER A 81 -8.52 -8.88 -19.37
CA SER A 81 -7.50 -8.84 -20.42
C SER A 81 -8.14 -8.96 -21.80
N CYS A 82 -7.68 -8.17 -22.77
CA CYS A 82 -8.20 -8.22 -24.14
C CYS A 82 -7.77 -9.47 -24.92
N THR A 83 -6.69 -10.15 -24.51
CA THR A 83 -6.24 -11.39 -25.14
C THR A 83 -6.68 -12.62 -24.34
N GLN A 84 -6.16 -12.76 -23.12
CA GLN A 84 -6.46 -13.86 -22.20
C GLN A 84 -6.06 -13.46 -20.78
N GLY A 85 -6.86 -13.83 -19.78
CA GLY A 85 -6.53 -13.58 -18.39
C GLY A 85 -7.73 -13.77 -17.46
N PRO A 86 -7.53 -13.68 -16.14
CA PRO A 86 -8.64 -13.70 -15.21
C PRO A 86 -9.52 -12.46 -15.44
N GLY A 87 -10.83 -12.69 -15.48
CA GLY A 87 -11.82 -11.62 -15.46
C GLY A 87 -12.22 -11.32 -14.03
N ARG A 88 -12.46 -10.05 -13.71
CA ARG A 88 -13.03 -9.59 -12.45
C ARG A 88 -14.26 -8.76 -12.71
N MET A 89 -15.21 -8.84 -11.80
CA MET A 89 -16.32 -7.92 -11.72
C MET A 89 -16.43 -7.44 -10.28
N SER A 90 -16.65 -6.15 -10.08
CA SER A 90 -17.05 -5.60 -8.80
C SER A 90 -18.36 -4.84 -8.91
N TYR A 91 -19.16 -4.90 -7.85
CA TYR A 91 -20.48 -4.29 -7.79
C TYR A 91 -20.63 -3.48 -6.49
N PRO A 92 -21.45 -2.42 -6.51
CA PRO A 92 -21.59 -1.54 -5.37
C PRO A 92 -22.43 -2.23 -4.28
N THR A 93 -22.03 -1.99 -3.04
CA THR A 93 -22.80 -2.30 -1.83
C THR A 93 -23.03 -1.01 -1.04
N ARG A 94 -23.73 -1.09 0.09
CA ARG A 94 -24.03 0.10 0.92
C ARG A 94 -22.78 0.87 1.38
N THR A 95 -21.64 0.19 1.50
CA THR A 95 -20.43 0.77 2.10
C THR A 95 -19.19 0.70 1.21
N SER A 96 -19.17 -0.13 0.16
CA SER A 96 -18.01 -0.29 -0.73
C SER A 96 -18.37 -1.03 -2.03
N PHE A 97 -17.44 -1.13 -2.96
CA PHE A 97 -17.50 -2.15 -4.01
C PHE A 97 -17.08 -3.51 -3.43
N ARG A 98 -17.75 -4.59 -3.87
CA ARG A 98 -17.36 -5.97 -3.55
C ARG A 98 -17.04 -6.74 -4.84
N PRO A 99 -16.00 -7.60 -4.83
CA PRO A 99 -15.74 -8.50 -5.94
C PRO A 99 -16.86 -9.54 -6.05
N PHE A 100 -17.19 -9.92 -7.28
CA PHE A 100 -17.94 -11.14 -7.57
C PHE A 100 -16.93 -12.28 -7.71
N ALA A 101 -16.75 -13.02 -6.63
CA ALA A 101 -15.84 -14.18 -6.56
C ALA A 101 -16.57 -15.39 -5.95
N ASN A 102 -15.89 -16.54 -5.88
CA ASN A 102 -16.43 -17.71 -5.19
C ASN A 102 -16.65 -17.40 -3.70
N LEU A 103 -17.75 -17.90 -3.12
CA LEU A 103 -18.16 -17.61 -1.74
C LEU A 103 -17.20 -18.19 -0.69
N ASP A 104 -16.38 -19.17 -1.06
CA ASP A 104 -15.43 -19.91 -0.23
C ASP A 104 -13.98 -19.43 -0.38
N GLY A 105 -13.70 -18.47 -1.28
CA GLY A 105 -12.36 -17.97 -1.56
C GLY A 105 -12.14 -16.53 -1.11
N THR A 106 -10.90 -16.19 -0.73
CA THR A 106 -10.42 -14.80 -0.55
C THR A 106 -10.06 -14.11 -1.88
N GLY A 107 -10.36 -14.75 -3.01
CA GLY A 107 -10.02 -14.26 -4.34
C GLY A 107 -10.86 -13.08 -4.80
N THR A 108 -10.36 -12.35 -5.80
CA THR A 108 -11.08 -11.24 -6.46
C THR A 108 -11.50 -11.57 -7.90
N ASP A 109 -11.13 -12.76 -8.37
CA ASP A 109 -11.41 -13.23 -9.72
C ASP A 109 -12.83 -13.80 -9.83
N LEU A 110 -13.43 -13.63 -11.00
CA LEU A 110 -14.73 -14.22 -11.32
C LEU A 110 -14.67 -15.75 -11.18
N PRO A 111 -15.77 -16.39 -10.74
CA PRO A 111 -15.88 -17.84 -10.83
C PRO A 111 -15.68 -18.31 -12.28
N ALA A 112 -15.12 -19.50 -12.45
CA ALA A 112 -14.67 -20.00 -13.77
C ALA A 112 -15.74 -19.91 -14.89
N PRO A 113 -17.03 -20.26 -14.67
CA PRO A 113 -18.05 -20.11 -15.70
C PRO A 113 -18.24 -18.65 -16.15
N GLN A 114 -18.24 -17.71 -15.22
CA GLN A 114 -18.42 -16.28 -15.48
C GLN A 114 -17.17 -15.68 -16.11
N ALA A 115 -15.97 -16.10 -15.70
CA ALA A 115 -14.74 -15.72 -16.36
C ALA A 115 -14.75 -16.14 -17.85
N GLN A 116 -15.19 -17.36 -18.15
CA GLN A 116 -15.33 -17.83 -19.53
C GLN A 116 -16.40 -17.05 -20.30
N GLN A 117 -17.55 -16.76 -19.68
CA GLN A 117 -18.61 -15.96 -20.30
C GLN A 117 -18.12 -14.55 -20.65
N LEU A 118 -17.42 -13.88 -19.74
CA LEU A 118 -16.85 -12.55 -19.99
C LEU A 118 -15.83 -12.59 -21.14
N GLN A 119 -14.91 -13.57 -21.13
CA GLN A 119 -13.86 -13.70 -22.14
C GLN A 119 -14.42 -13.84 -23.58
N HIS A 120 -15.56 -14.50 -23.73
CA HIS A 120 -16.21 -14.71 -25.03
C HIS A 120 -17.33 -13.71 -25.32
N SER A 121 -17.55 -12.72 -24.44
CA SER A 121 -18.63 -11.76 -24.60
C SER A 121 -18.36 -10.77 -25.73
N ALA A 122 -19.42 -10.43 -26.47
CA ALA A 122 -19.37 -9.34 -27.44
C ALA A 122 -19.04 -8.00 -26.77
N GLN A 123 -19.45 -7.84 -25.50
CA GLN A 123 -19.10 -6.67 -24.70
C GLN A 123 -17.58 -6.51 -24.61
N LEU A 124 -16.85 -7.51 -24.08
CA LEU A 124 -15.40 -7.44 -23.92
C LEU A 124 -14.69 -7.17 -25.26
N GLN A 125 -15.13 -7.84 -26.33
CA GLN A 125 -14.60 -7.62 -27.68
C GLN A 125 -14.80 -6.17 -28.15
N ASN A 126 -15.97 -5.60 -27.91
CA ASN A 126 -16.29 -4.23 -28.29
C ASN A 126 -15.46 -3.20 -27.50
N VAL A 127 -15.31 -3.36 -26.17
CA VAL A 127 -14.47 -2.45 -25.37
C VAL A 127 -13.00 -2.51 -25.78
N CYS A 128 -12.47 -3.72 -26.04
CA CYS A 128 -11.10 -3.90 -26.51
C CYS A 128 -10.84 -3.32 -27.91
N LYS A 129 -11.88 -3.29 -28.77
CA LYS A 129 -11.81 -2.64 -30.08
C LYS A 129 -11.95 -1.12 -29.98
N ALA A 130 -12.87 -0.63 -29.14
CA ALA A 130 -13.10 0.80 -28.92
C ALA A 130 -11.88 1.48 -28.28
N ARG A 131 -11.11 0.74 -27.48
CA ARG A 131 -9.86 1.21 -26.88
C ARG A 131 -8.70 0.30 -27.28
N PRO A 132 -8.00 0.56 -28.41
CA PRO A 132 -6.82 -0.20 -28.81
C PRO A 132 -5.70 -0.14 -27.75
N ALA A 133 -4.72 -1.03 -27.87
CA ALA A 133 -3.54 -1.01 -27.00
C ALA A 133 -2.90 0.39 -27.00
N PRO A 134 -2.66 1.01 -25.83
CA PRO A 134 -2.16 2.38 -25.76
C PRO A 134 -0.78 2.53 -26.39
N ASP A 135 -0.58 3.64 -27.08
CA ASP A 135 0.71 4.10 -27.55
C ASP A 135 1.05 5.41 -26.85
N TRP A 136 1.50 5.27 -25.60
CA TRP A 136 1.82 6.39 -24.72
C TRP A 136 3.06 7.14 -25.19
N ARG A 137 2.88 8.43 -25.46
CA ARG A 137 3.91 9.37 -25.87
C ARG A 137 4.14 10.40 -24.78
N ALA A 138 5.40 10.61 -24.41
CA ALA A 138 5.77 11.58 -23.39
C ALA A 138 5.83 12.99 -23.98
N LEU A 139 5.06 13.90 -23.39
CA LEU A 139 5.11 15.34 -23.65
C LEU A 139 6.20 16.01 -22.79
N THR A 140 6.37 15.50 -21.57
CA THR A 140 7.51 15.77 -20.69
C THR A 140 8.22 14.46 -20.36
N ALA A 141 9.55 14.44 -20.45
CA ALA A 141 10.35 13.21 -20.29
C ALA A 141 11.58 13.41 -19.39
N ALA A 142 11.59 14.47 -18.57
CA ALA A 142 12.65 14.66 -17.58
C ALA A 142 12.64 13.50 -16.57
N VAL A 143 13.80 12.92 -16.30
CA VAL A 143 13.93 11.67 -15.51
C VAL A 143 13.50 11.89 -14.06
N ASP A 144 13.69 13.10 -13.56
CA ASP A 144 13.49 13.55 -12.19
C ASP A 144 12.13 14.25 -11.97
N GLN A 145 11.17 14.06 -12.87
CA GLN A 145 9.85 14.71 -12.80
C GLN A 145 8.71 13.75 -13.13
N ASP A 146 7.49 14.18 -12.81
CA ASP A 146 6.27 13.57 -13.33
C ASP A 146 6.24 13.63 -14.85
N TRP A 147 5.72 12.58 -15.48
CA TRP A 147 5.59 12.53 -16.93
C TRP A 147 4.15 12.81 -17.33
N LEU A 148 3.99 13.81 -18.19
CA LEU A 148 2.75 14.07 -18.88
C LEU A 148 2.75 13.26 -20.19
N LEU A 149 1.74 12.43 -20.35
CA LEU A 149 1.61 11.48 -21.43
C LEU A 149 0.34 11.73 -22.25
N LEU A 150 0.41 11.41 -23.53
CA LEU A 150 -0.73 11.37 -24.45
C LEU A 150 -0.74 10.00 -25.13
N ASP A 151 -1.90 9.37 -25.23
CA ASP A 151 -2.05 8.13 -25.98
C ASP A 151 -2.39 8.42 -27.45
N ARG A 152 -1.45 8.14 -28.35
CA ARG A 152 -1.65 8.37 -29.78
C ARG A 152 -2.76 7.49 -30.37
N ASN A 153 -2.90 6.25 -29.89
CA ASN A 153 -3.92 5.31 -30.37
C ASN A 153 -5.33 5.62 -29.82
N SER A 154 -5.44 6.59 -28.91
CA SER A 154 -6.72 7.06 -28.35
C SER A 154 -7.40 8.17 -29.14
N LEU A 155 -6.70 8.73 -30.13
CA LEU A 155 -7.15 9.90 -30.87
C LEU A 155 -8.32 9.54 -31.77
N GLU A 156 -9.44 10.19 -31.52
CA GLU A 156 -10.68 9.96 -32.24
C GLU A 156 -11.33 11.31 -32.57
N GLN A 157 -11.69 11.52 -33.84
CA GLN A 157 -12.38 12.74 -34.27
C GLN A 157 -13.86 12.43 -34.50
N ASN A 158 -14.72 13.11 -33.75
CA ASN A 158 -16.17 12.94 -33.86
C ASN A 158 -16.89 14.26 -33.53
N GLY A 159 -17.89 14.64 -34.33
CA GLY A 159 -18.71 15.83 -34.06
C GLY A 159 -17.93 17.15 -34.00
N GLY A 160 -16.78 17.25 -34.69
CA GLY A 160 -15.91 18.44 -34.64
C GLY A 160 -15.00 18.51 -33.40
N LEU A 161 -15.09 17.53 -32.51
CA LEU A 161 -14.23 17.38 -31.34
C LEU A 161 -13.16 16.32 -31.62
N LEU A 162 -11.98 16.54 -31.05
CA LEU A 162 -10.91 15.56 -30.97
C LEU A 162 -10.89 15.00 -29.56
N TYR A 163 -11.05 13.69 -29.42
CA TYR A 163 -11.00 13.04 -28.13
C TYR A 163 -9.64 12.37 -27.94
N VAL A 164 -9.05 12.51 -26.76
CA VAL A 164 -7.75 11.90 -26.41
C VAL A 164 -7.74 11.37 -24.99
N TRP A 165 -6.95 10.35 -24.71
CA TRP A 165 -6.57 9.94 -23.36
C TRP A 165 -5.20 10.54 -23.04
N ALA A 166 -5.12 11.21 -21.90
CA ALA A 166 -3.89 11.75 -21.33
C ALA A 166 -3.60 11.05 -20.01
N ALA A 167 -2.35 11.08 -19.56
CA ALA A 167 -1.98 10.54 -18.27
C ALA A 167 -0.88 11.34 -17.58
N HIS A 168 -0.95 11.40 -16.26
CA HIS A 168 0.13 11.81 -15.38
C HIS A 168 0.75 10.58 -14.76
N ARG A 169 1.96 10.22 -15.16
CA ARG A 169 2.72 9.15 -14.52
C ARG A 169 3.65 9.75 -13.48
N TYR A 170 3.34 9.49 -12.21
CA TYR A 170 4.01 10.16 -11.11
C TYR A 170 5.44 9.64 -10.90
N GLN A 171 6.31 10.50 -10.41
CA GLN A 171 7.68 10.17 -10.03
C GLN A 171 7.69 9.54 -8.65
N HIS A 172 6.91 10.11 -7.74
CA HIS A 172 6.65 9.58 -6.41
C HIS A 172 5.16 9.23 -6.33
N TYR A 173 4.82 8.15 -5.63
CA TYR A 173 3.40 7.82 -5.42
C TYR A 173 2.64 8.99 -4.80
N GLN A 174 1.43 9.23 -5.30
CA GLN A 174 0.48 10.12 -4.63
C GLN A 174 -0.31 9.31 -3.62
N ILE A 175 -0.35 9.77 -2.37
CA ILE A 175 -1.22 9.19 -1.34
C ILE A 175 -2.58 9.86 -1.48
N ILE A 176 -3.62 9.05 -1.68
CA ILE A 176 -5.01 9.50 -1.69
C ILE A 176 -5.82 8.79 -0.60
N LYS A 177 -7.07 9.21 -0.42
CA LYS A 177 -7.98 8.69 0.61
C LYS A 177 -7.95 7.15 0.70
N ASN A 178 -8.06 6.65 1.92
CA ASN A 178 -7.91 5.24 2.30
C ASN A 178 -6.49 4.67 2.07
N SER A 179 -5.45 5.50 2.24
CA SER A 179 -4.03 5.13 2.07
C SER A 179 -3.72 4.49 0.72
N LEU A 180 -4.46 4.83 -0.33
CA LEU A 180 -4.20 4.26 -1.65
C LEU A 180 -3.01 4.98 -2.29
N LEU A 181 -2.05 4.19 -2.76
CA LEU A 181 -0.92 4.69 -3.56
C LEU A 181 -1.29 4.74 -5.03
N VAL A 182 -1.17 5.93 -5.61
CA VAL A 182 -1.44 6.16 -7.03
C VAL A 182 -0.13 6.34 -7.77
N ALA A 183 0.12 5.44 -8.73
CA ALA A 183 1.26 5.50 -9.63
C ALA A 183 0.99 6.38 -10.85
N GLN A 184 -0.27 6.42 -11.30
CA GLN A 184 -0.66 7.18 -12.47
C GLN A 184 -2.10 7.67 -12.38
N ASN A 185 -2.36 8.85 -12.93
CA ASN A 185 -3.71 9.31 -13.23
C ASN A 185 -3.93 9.28 -14.75
N GLN A 186 -5.08 8.80 -15.22
CA GLN A 186 -5.51 8.88 -16.61
C GLN A 186 -6.77 9.71 -16.74
N GLU A 187 -6.85 10.54 -17.77
CA GLU A 187 -8.03 11.36 -18.09
C GLU A 187 -8.45 11.18 -19.54
N ARG A 188 -9.76 11.07 -19.77
CA ARG A 188 -10.35 11.23 -21.11
C ARG A 188 -10.71 12.70 -21.30
N LEU A 189 -10.21 13.29 -22.38
CA LEU A 189 -10.47 14.68 -22.74
C LEU A 189 -11.18 14.76 -24.11
N ALA A 190 -12.07 15.74 -24.26
CA ALA A 190 -12.56 16.25 -25.53
C ALA A 190 -11.98 17.63 -25.79
N LEU A 191 -11.47 17.85 -26.99
CA LEU A 191 -10.78 19.06 -27.41
C LEU A 191 -11.51 19.66 -28.61
N ASP A 192 -11.87 20.94 -28.53
CA ASP A 192 -12.26 21.72 -29.71
C ASP A 192 -11.05 22.52 -30.17
N CYS A 193 -10.32 21.98 -31.16
CA CYS A 193 -9.10 22.61 -31.66
C CYS A 193 -9.36 23.98 -32.31
N THR A 194 -10.59 24.25 -32.76
CA THR A 194 -10.97 25.50 -33.42
C THR A 194 -11.37 26.56 -32.39
N LYS A 195 -12.22 26.18 -31.43
CA LYS A 195 -12.66 27.08 -30.35
C LYS A 195 -11.67 27.20 -29.20
N GLN A 196 -10.63 26.37 -29.20
CA GLN A 196 -9.61 26.30 -28.15
C GLN A 196 -10.23 26.04 -26.78
N THR A 197 -11.01 24.97 -26.68
CA THR A 197 -11.62 24.52 -25.42
C THR A 197 -11.27 23.08 -25.12
N ILE A 198 -11.20 22.75 -23.83
CA ILE A 198 -10.92 21.41 -23.30
C ILE A 198 -12.05 21.03 -22.35
N THR A 199 -12.57 19.83 -22.48
CA THR A 199 -13.56 19.25 -21.57
C THR A 199 -13.04 17.93 -21.03
N ARG A 200 -12.94 17.79 -19.71
CA ARG A 200 -12.61 16.50 -19.08
C ARG A 200 -13.88 15.65 -19.00
N LEU A 201 -13.81 14.45 -19.55
CA LEU A 201 -14.94 13.51 -19.63
C LEU A 201 -14.87 12.45 -18.53
N SER A 202 -13.66 12.05 -18.13
CA SER A 202 -13.44 11.10 -17.04
C SER A 202 -12.03 11.19 -16.49
N GLN A 203 -11.83 10.65 -15.29
CA GLN A 203 -10.54 10.59 -14.61
C GLN A 203 -10.44 9.31 -13.77
N PHE A 204 -9.31 8.62 -13.85
CA PHE A 204 -9.04 7.36 -13.14
C PHE A 204 -7.63 7.34 -12.56
N ASN A 205 -7.53 6.93 -11.28
CA ASN A 205 -6.26 6.69 -10.61
C ASN A 205 -5.90 5.20 -10.70
N LEU A 206 -4.67 4.93 -11.08
CA LEU A 206 -4.10 3.60 -11.22
C LEU A 206 -3.02 3.37 -10.17
N ASP A 207 -3.02 2.19 -9.57
CA ASP A 207 -1.96 1.71 -8.68
C ASP A 207 -0.71 1.24 -9.44
N ASP A 208 0.30 0.73 -8.73
CA ASP A 208 1.54 0.21 -9.33
C ASP A 208 1.28 -1.02 -10.22
N ALA A 209 0.27 -1.82 -9.89
CA ALA A 209 -0.19 -2.94 -10.70
C ALA A 209 -1.00 -2.49 -11.94
N ARG A 210 -1.11 -1.18 -12.19
CA ARG A 210 -1.87 -0.56 -13.28
C ARG A 210 -3.36 -0.90 -13.23
N GLN A 211 -3.88 -1.22 -12.06
CA GLN A 211 -5.29 -1.45 -11.82
C GLN A 211 -5.96 -0.14 -11.41
N VAL A 212 -7.21 0.04 -11.82
CA VAL A 212 -7.97 1.23 -11.43
C VAL A 212 -8.32 1.13 -9.94
N ALA A 213 -7.68 1.99 -9.14
CA ALA A 213 -7.94 2.13 -7.72
C ALA A 213 -9.26 2.88 -7.47
N ASN A 214 -9.45 4.00 -8.17
CA ASN A 214 -10.71 4.74 -8.20
C ASN A 214 -10.80 5.66 -9.43
N GLY A 215 -11.96 6.28 -9.63
CA GLY A 215 -12.16 7.24 -10.69
C GLY A 215 -13.61 7.68 -10.81
N SER A 216 -13.88 8.50 -11.82
CA SER A 216 -15.21 9.02 -12.11
C SER A 216 -15.37 9.32 -13.59
N VAL A 217 -16.60 9.18 -14.08
CA VAL A 217 -17.05 9.71 -15.37
C VAL A 217 -17.87 10.97 -15.06
N GLN A 218 -17.59 12.06 -15.78
CA GLN A 218 -18.25 13.34 -15.55
C GLN A 218 -19.67 13.31 -16.10
N VAL A 219 -20.64 13.63 -15.24
CA VAL A 219 -22.06 13.75 -15.63
C VAL A 219 -22.32 15.12 -16.24
N GLN A 220 -21.67 16.17 -15.71
CA GLN A 220 -21.74 17.52 -16.23
C GLN A 220 -20.47 17.84 -17.00
N LEU A 221 -20.63 18.22 -18.27
CA LEU A 221 -19.54 18.49 -19.20
C LEU A 221 -19.44 20.00 -19.41
N ASP A 222 -18.49 20.62 -18.72
CA ASP A 222 -18.25 22.06 -18.81
C ASP A 222 -16.94 22.33 -19.58
N PRO A 223 -17.01 22.85 -20.83
CA PRO A 223 -15.82 23.20 -21.59
C PRO A 223 -15.05 24.35 -20.93
N THR A 224 -13.76 24.14 -20.72
CA THR A 224 -12.83 25.14 -20.19
C THR A 224 -12.08 25.80 -21.35
N PRO A 225 -12.06 27.14 -21.47
CA PRO A 225 -11.19 27.83 -22.42
C PRO A 225 -9.72 27.48 -22.20
N LEU A 226 -8.96 27.23 -23.26
CA LEU A 226 -7.56 26.77 -23.21
C LEU A 226 -6.68 27.64 -22.31
N LYS A 227 -6.86 28.97 -22.37
CA LYS A 227 -6.10 29.93 -21.55
C LYS A 227 -6.36 29.82 -20.04
N GLN A 228 -7.46 29.20 -19.65
CA GLN A 228 -7.85 28.96 -18.25
C GLN A 228 -7.59 27.52 -17.81
N ALA A 229 -7.23 26.62 -18.74
CA ALA A 229 -6.89 25.24 -18.43
C ALA A 229 -5.52 25.16 -17.72
N SER A 230 -5.25 24.04 -17.04
CA SER A 230 -3.94 23.79 -16.43
C SER A 230 -2.83 23.78 -17.48
N ALA A 231 -1.59 24.00 -17.05
CA ALA A 231 -0.42 23.91 -17.96
C ALA A 231 -0.36 22.55 -18.67
N ASP A 232 -0.68 21.48 -17.95
CA ASP A 232 -0.68 20.12 -18.51
C ASP A 232 -1.76 19.94 -19.58
N HIS A 233 -2.98 20.42 -19.33
CA HIS A 233 -4.05 20.40 -20.33
C HIS A 233 -3.70 21.25 -21.55
N GLN A 234 -3.02 22.38 -21.35
CA GLN A 234 -2.54 23.21 -22.47
C GLN A 234 -1.50 22.47 -23.33
N GLU A 235 -0.55 21.76 -22.72
CA GLU A 235 0.45 20.97 -23.46
C GLU A 235 -0.18 19.76 -24.16
N VAL A 236 -1.11 19.04 -23.52
CA VAL A 236 -1.87 17.97 -24.16
C VAL A 236 -2.66 18.49 -25.36
N PHE A 237 -3.37 19.62 -25.21
CA PHE A 237 -4.11 20.24 -26.31
C PHE A 237 -3.20 20.63 -27.48
N LYS A 238 -2.07 21.29 -27.16
CA LYS A 238 -1.08 21.69 -28.15
C LYS A 238 -0.51 20.49 -28.89
N ALA A 239 -0.25 19.38 -28.23
CA ALA A 239 0.24 18.16 -28.87
C ALA A 239 -0.85 17.47 -29.71
N ALA A 240 -2.05 17.28 -29.15
CA ALA A 240 -3.15 16.56 -29.79
C ALA A 240 -3.69 17.27 -31.05
N CYS A 241 -3.80 18.61 -31.01
CA CYS A 241 -4.30 19.41 -32.14
C CYS A 241 -3.26 19.64 -33.25
N GLN A 242 -2.06 19.04 -33.17
CA GLN A 242 -1.07 19.04 -34.25
C GLN A 242 -1.33 17.95 -35.30
N SER A 243 -0.52 17.93 -36.36
CA SER A 243 -0.60 16.87 -37.37
C SER A 243 -0.17 15.50 -36.80
N PRO A 244 -0.71 14.39 -37.33
CA PRO A 244 -0.30 13.04 -36.92
C PRO A 244 1.22 12.78 -37.04
N ALA A 245 1.88 13.43 -38.00
CA ALA A 245 3.33 13.34 -38.18
C ALA A 245 4.12 13.97 -37.02
N ALA A 246 3.61 15.05 -36.43
CA ALA A 246 4.24 15.69 -35.26
C ALA A 246 4.10 14.80 -34.02
N LEU A 247 2.90 14.23 -33.81
CA LEU A 247 2.64 13.25 -32.74
C LEU A 247 3.53 12.01 -32.85
N GLY A 248 3.82 11.56 -34.07
CA GLY A 248 4.73 10.43 -34.31
C GLY A 248 6.19 10.68 -33.95
N ARG A 249 6.61 11.93 -33.73
CA ARG A 249 7.97 12.29 -33.30
C ARG A 249 8.14 12.34 -31.78
N LEU A 250 7.04 12.24 -31.03
CA LEU A 250 7.10 12.25 -29.58
C LEU A 250 7.81 10.98 -29.05
N PRO A 251 8.63 11.11 -28.00
CA PRO A 251 9.30 9.97 -27.40
C PRO A 251 8.29 8.99 -26.81
N GLU A 252 8.59 7.70 -26.93
CA GLU A 252 7.80 6.64 -26.30
C GLU A 252 7.98 6.67 -24.77
N ALA A 253 6.88 6.55 -24.04
CA ALA A 253 6.89 6.56 -22.58
C ALA A 253 7.31 5.20 -22.02
N LYS A 254 8.57 5.11 -21.57
CA LYS A 254 9.10 3.87 -20.96
C LYS A 254 8.39 3.51 -19.65
N PRO A 255 8.18 2.22 -19.33
CA PRO A 255 7.74 1.81 -18.00
C PRO A 255 8.69 2.35 -16.93
N ARG A 256 8.13 2.81 -15.81
CA ARG A 256 8.90 3.19 -14.61
C ARG A 256 8.09 2.87 -13.36
N GLN A 257 8.78 2.52 -12.29
CA GLN A 257 8.18 2.37 -10.97
C GLN A 257 8.29 3.72 -10.23
N PRO A 258 7.21 4.22 -9.62
CA PRO A 258 7.27 5.40 -8.78
C PRO A 258 8.14 5.17 -7.53
N LEU A 259 8.80 6.22 -7.08
CA LEU A 259 9.47 6.32 -5.80
C LEU A 259 8.45 6.46 -4.67
N ALA A 260 8.90 6.26 -3.43
CA ALA A 260 8.06 6.41 -2.24
C ALA A 260 7.38 7.79 -2.16
N PRO A 261 6.20 7.93 -1.55
CA PRO A 261 5.53 9.23 -1.41
C PRO A 261 6.43 10.31 -0.81
N VAL A 262 6.31 11.55 -1.30
CA VAL A 262 7.01 12.69 -0.69
C VAL A 262 6.24 13.15 0.54
N ILE A 263 6.83 12.97 1.71
CA ILE A 263 6.34 13.52 2.98
C ILE A 263 7.34 14.55 3.45
N SER A 264 6.87 15.73 3.89
CA SER A 264 7.75 16.78 4.40
C SER A 264 8.60 16.25 5.56
N THR A 265 9.90 16.53 5.57
CA THR A 265 10.78 16.16 6.68
C THR A 265 10.34 16.84 7.98
N PRO A 266 10.09 16.08 9.07
CA PRO A 266 9.78 16.66 10.37
C PRO A 266 11.04 17.26 11.01
N VAL A 267 10.87 18.28 11.83
CA VAL A 267 11.98 19.02 12.47
C VAL A 267 11.95 18.78 13.97
N ALA A 268 13.05 18.25 14.52
CA ALA A 268 13.20 18.08 15.96
C ALA A 268 13.66 19.36 16.67
N ASN A 269 13.35 19.47 17.96
CA ASN A 269 13.81 20.58 18.80
C ASN A 269 15.36 20.62 18.88
N PRO A 270 16.02 21.78 18.72
CA PRO A 270 17.48 21.89 18.81
C PRO A 270 18.09 21.36 20.12
N ALA A 271 17.40 21.49 21.25
CA ALA A 271 17.87 20.97 22.55
C ALA A 271 17.90 19.44 22.57
N VAL A 272 16.92 18.79 21.92
CA VAL A 272 16.88 17.33 21.73
C VAL A 272 18.05 16.87 20.87
N LEU A 273 18.32 17.57 19.76
CA LEU A 273 19.45 17.26 18.88
C LEU A 273 20.80 17.47 19.59
N ALA A 274 20.92 18.50 20.44
CA ALA A 274 22.11 18.73 21.24
C ALA A 274 22.39 17.57 22.22
N ALA A 275 21.35 17.05 22.88
CA ALA A 275 21.48 15.90 23.77
C ALA A 275 21.96 14.63 23.04
N ILE A 276 21.51 14.41 21.81
CA ILE A 276 21.98 13.29 20.98
C ILE A 276 23.45 13.48 20.57
N ARG A 277 23.83 14.69 20.13
CA ARG A 277 25.23 14.99 19.77
C ARG A 277 26.20 14.77 20.93
N ALA A 278 25.78 15.05 22.16
CA ALA A 278 26.59 14.83 23.36
C ALA A 278 26.93 13.36 23.65
N LEU A 279 26.25 12.40 23.00
CA LEU A 279 26.62 10.97 23.06
C LEU A 279 27.85 10.64 22.21
N GLU A 280 28.23 11.54 21.28
CA GLU A 280 29.37 11.39 20.37
C GLU A 280 29.38 10.07 19.58
N LEU A 281 28.21 9.52 19.28
CA LEU A 281 28.08 8.18 18.71
C LEU A 281 28.86 8.05 17.38
N PRO A 282 29.49 6.89 17.12
CA PRO A 282 30.23 6.68 15.89
C PRO A 282 29.33 6.77 14.66
N VAL A 283 29.91 7.21 13.56
CA VAL A 283 29.28 7.13 12.23
C VAL A 283 29.21 5.65 11.85
N PRO A 284 28.04 5.13 11.46
CA PRO A 284 27.91 3.73 11.03
C PRO A 284 28.80 3.43 9.81
N PRO A 285 29.52 2.30 9.79
CA PRO A 285 30.30 1.89 8.63
C PRO A 285 29.43 1.45 7.44
N SER A 286 28.16 1.11 7.66
CA SER A 286 27.22 0.68 6.62
C SER A 286 25.90 1.42 6.70
N SER A 287 25.26 1.61 5.54
CA SER A 287 23.89 2.13 5.44
C SER A 287 22.91 0.99 5.25
N LEU A 288 21.72 1.14 5.80
CA LEU A 288 20.57 0.27 5.54
C LEU A 288 19.46 1.13 4.97
N GLY A 289 18.93 0.76 3.80
CA GLY A 289 17.94 1.55 3.07
C GLY A 289 16.51 1.09 3.31
N ARG A 290 16.31 -0.18 3.66
CA ARG A 290 14.97 -0.77 3.80
C ARG A 290 14.92 -1.91 4.81
N LEU A 291 13.81 -1.97 5.56
CA LEU A 291 13.40 -3.13 6.34
C LEU A 291 11.93 -3.45 6.08
N ASP A 292 11.63 -4.72 5.85
CA ASP A 292 10.27 -5.23 5.68
C ASP A 292 9.90 -6.17 6.83
N TYR A 293 8.72 -5.98 7.39
CA TYR A 293 8.20 -6.75 8.51
C TYR A 293 6.83 -7.32 8.17
N ASP A 294 6.57 -8.55 8.63
CA ASP A 294 5.20 -8.97 8.93
C ASP A 294 4.97 -8.80 10.43
N TYR A 295 3.74 -8.55 10.84
CA TYR A 295 3.44 -8.49 12.26
C TYR A 295 2.08 -9.05 12.62
N GLU A 296 2.03 -9.53 13.85
CA GLU A 296 0.80 -9.89 14.54
C GLU A 296 0.65 -9.03 15.78
N ALA A 297 -0.60 -8.75 16.14
CA ALA A 297 -0.94 -8.04 17.34
C ALA A 297 -2.14 -8.66 18.07
N VAL A 298 -2.06 -8.63 19.40
CA VAL A 298 -3.19 -8.94 20.27
C VAL A 298 -3.55 -7.66 21.01
N LEU A 299 -4.69 -7.08 20.65
CA LEU A 299 -5.20 -5.87 21.28
C LEU A 299 -5.70 -6.18 22.70
N PHE A 300 -5.75 -5.16 23.55
CA PHE A 300 -6.21 -5.30 24.94
C PHE A 300 -7.65 -5.85 25.07
N ASN A 301 -8.49 -5.62 24.05
CA ASN A 301 -9.84 -6.19 23.99
C ASN A 301 -9.89 -7.66 23.53
N GLY A 302 -8.73 -8.31 23.36
CA GLY A 302 -8.59 -9.68 22.89
C GLY A 302 -8.68 -9.86 21.38
N ALA A 303 -8.90 -8.79 20.61
CA ALA A 303 -8.90 -8.87 19.15
C ALA A 303 -7.50 -9.20 18.63
N ARG A 304 -7.44 -10.14 17.69
CA ARG A 304 -6.21 -10.50 16.99
C ARG A 304 -6.16 -9.80 15.65
N ILE A 305 -5.02 -9.16 15.40
CA ILE A 305 -4.62 -8.61 14.11
C ILE A 305 -3.50 -9.53 13.63
N GLY A 306 -3.61 -10.04 12.41
CA GLY A 306 -2.62 -10.93 11.81
C GLY A 306 -2.51 -10.64 10.32
N ASP A 307 -1.40 -11.10 9.73
CA ASP A 307 -1.07 -10.94 8.31
C ASP A 307 -0.92 -9.47 7.86
N GLU A 308 -0.59 -8.57 8.79
CA GLU A 308 -0.29 -7.19 8.47
C GLU A 308 1.19 -7.04 8.10
N THR A 309 1.47 -6.10 7.21
CA THR A 309 2.82 -5.82 6.72
C THR A 309 3.22 -4.39 7.03
N LYS A 310 4.50 -4.22 7.29
CA LYS A 310 5.11 -2.91 7.52
C LYS A 310 6.41 -2.84 6.74
N GLN A 311 6.47 -1.92 5.79
CA GLN A 311 7.69 -1.55 5.10
C GLN A 311 8.24 -0.26 5.70
N THR A 312 9.54 -0.22 5.88
CA THR A 312 10.25 1.00 6.32
C THR A 312 11.38 1.31 5.36
N LEU A 313 11.41 2.54 4.86
CA LEU A 313 12.52 3.10 4.11
C LEU A 313 13.33 4.00 5.04
N ILE A 314 14.64 3.79 5.03
CA ILE A 314 15.56 4.39 5.98
C ILE A 314 16.53 5.30 5.23
N SER A 315 16.66 6.53 5.73
CA SER A 315 17.62 7.50 5.20
C SER A 315 18.17 8.36 6.33
N THR A 316 19.11 9.25 5.99
CA THR A 316 19.68 10.20 6.96
C THR A 316 19.21 11.60 6.63
N ASP A 317 18.68 12.31 7.63
CA ASP A 317 18.36 13.73 7.50
C ASP A 317 19.65 14.55 7.41
N ALA A 318 19.82 15.29 6.32
CA ALA A 318 21.02 16.09 6.09
C ALA A 318 21.19 17.22 7.12
N ALA A 319 20.10 17.74 7.70
CA ALA A 319 20.17 18.87 8.63
C ALA A 319 20.59 18.44 10.06
N SER A 320 20.09 17.30 10.54
CA SER A 320 20.30 16.82 11.90
C SER A 320 21.23 15.60 12.02
N ALA A 321 21.58 14.98 10.89
CA ALA A 321 22.25 13.68 10.82
C ALA A 321 21.53 12.55 11.57
N GLN A 322 20.23 12.72 11.87
CA GLN A 322 19.40 11.70 12.50
C GLN A 322 18.74 10.81 11.44
N THR A 323 18.20 9.68 11.90
CA THR A 323 17.60 8.68 11.00
C THR A 323 16.18 9.08 10.64
N LEU A 324 15.92 9.22 9.34
CA LEU A 324 14.58 9.30 8.80
C LEU A 324 14.05 7.90 8.53
N VAL A 325 12.85 7.63 9.02
CA VAL A 325 12.14 6.38 8.80
C VAL A 325 10.81 6.72 8.14
N GLN A 326 10.68 6.40 6.86
CA GLN A 326 9.41 6.46 6.16
C GLN A 326 8.71 5.11 6.27
N THR A 327 7.56 5.08 6.94
CA THR A 327 6.80 3.85 7.17
C THR A 327 5.60 3.79 6.23
N GLU A 328 5.42 2.63 5.61
CA GLU A 328 4.19 2.18 4.98
C GLU A 328 3.68 0.98 5.78
N ASP A 329 2.54 1.14 6.45
CA ASP A 329 1.93 0.13 7.29
C ASP A 329 0.52 -0.16 6.80
N SER A 330 0.20 -1.45 6.57
CA SER A 330 -1.08 -1.88 6.02
C SER A 330 -2.28 -1.49 6.90
N ALA A 331 -2.08 -1.36 8.22
CA ALA A 331 -3.13 -0.97 9.15
C ALA A 331 -3.05 0.52 9.57
N LEU A 332 -1.84 1.08 9.67
CA LEU A 332 -1.60 2.40 10.25
C LEU A 332 -1.36 3.52 9.22
N GLY A 333 -1.17 3.18 7.94
CA GLY A 333 -0.95 4.14 6.86
C GLY A 333 0.49 4.60 6.74
N PHE A 334 0.69 5.88 6.40
CA PHE A 334 2.00 6.43 6.05
C PHE A 334 2.51 7.44 7.07
N SER A 335 3.80 7.33 7.41
CA SER A 335 4.51 8.34 8.21
C SER A 335 5.91 8.60 7.67
N LEU A 336 6.42 9.79 7.96
CA LEU A 336 7.85 10.06 7.95
C LEU A 336 8.26 10.53 9.36
N ASP A 337 9.11 9.74 9.99
CA ASP A 337 9.54 9.93 11.37
C ASP A 337 11.04 10.27 11.39
N LEU A 338 11.39 11.38 12.05
CA LEU A 338 12.78 11.64 12.44
C LEU A 338 13.02 10.94 13.78
N THR A 339 14.00 10.05 13.83
CA THR A 339 14.18 9.12 14.95
C THR A 339 15.60 9.16 15.51
N PHE A 340 15.74 8.82 16.78
CA PHE A 340 17.04 8.45 17.33
C PHE A 340 17.39 7.04 16.87
N ARG A 341 18.14 6.94 15.76
CA ARG A 341 18.64 5.67 15.21
C ARG A 341 17.55 4.59 15.04
N GLY A 342 16.31 4.97 14.71
CA GLY A 342 15.17 4.04 14.60
C GLY A 342 14.53 3.59 15.92
N LEU A 343 15.06 3.98 17.09
CA LEU A 343 14.57 3.50 18.40
C LEU A 343 13.29 4.20 18.86
N PHE A 344 13.25 5.54 18.74
CA PHE A 344 12.08 6.32 19.10
C PHE A 344 11.99 7.61 18.27
N GLU A 345 10.75 8.09 18.13
CA GLU A 345 10.39 9.30 17.41
C GLU A 345 10.90 10.56 18.13
N LEU A 346 11.61 11.42 17.39
CA LEU A 346 12.02 12.78 17.79
C LEU A 346 11.00 13.83 17.30
N ALA A 347 10.48 13.63 16.09
CA ALA A 347 9.41 14.39 15.46
C ALA A 347 8.80 13.57 14.32
N SER A 348 7.54 13.79 13.96
CA SER A 348 6.86 13.04 12.91
C SER A 348 5.98 13.92 12.01
N ASN A 349 5.82 13.48 10.77
CA ASN A 349 4.74 13.91 9.91
C ASN A 349 3.95 12.68 9.46
N LYS A 350 2.71 12.53 9.96
CA LYS A 350 1.83 11.40 9.65
C LYS A 350 0.77 11.83 8.66
N ILE A 351 0.41 10.93 7.75
CA ILE A 351 -0.72 11.12 6.84
C ILE A 351 -1.89 10.32 7.39
N ASP A 352 -3.04 10.98 7.56
CA ASP A 352 -4.26 10.29 7.97
C ASP A 352 -4.70 9.32 6.87
N SER A 353 -4.85 8.04 7.22
CA SER A 353 -5.17 7.00 6.25
C SER A 353 -6.51 7.22 5.56
N LYS A 354 -7.49 7.84 6.22
CA LYS A 354 -8.84 8.02 5.66
C LYS A 354 -8.92 9.27 4.78
N THR A 355 -8.37 10.38 5.23
CA THR A 355 -8.47 11.66 4.51
C THR A 355 -7.32 11.91 3.54
N ALA A 356 -6.19 11.22 3.72
CA ALA A 356 -4.91 11.50 3.09
C ALA A 356 -4.35 12.90 3.40
N GLU A 357 -4.84 13.52 4.47
CA GLU A 357 -4.36 14.83 4.91
C GLU A 357 -3.28 14.66 5.98
N LYS A 358 -2.42 15.68 6.09
CA LYS A 358 -1.42 15.73 7.16
C LYS A 358 -2.12 15.75 8.52
N LYS A 359 -1.77 14.80 9.38
CA LYS A 359 -2.19 14.80 10.77
C LYS A 359 -1.39 15.82 11.56
N THR A 360 -2.09 16.71 12.26
CA THR A 360 -1.45 17.70 13.13
C THR A 360 -0.92 17.02 14.39
N GLU A 361 0.36 17.24 14.71
CA GLU A 361 0.91 16.79 15.98
C GLU A 361 0.29 17.57 17.14
N SER A 362 -0.11 16.85 18.19
CA SER A 362 -0.70 17.46 19.39
C SER A 362 0.34 17.88 20.43
N ARG A 363 1.59 17.44 20.30
CA ARG A 363 2.71 17.70 21.22
C ARG A 363 4.02 17.48 20.50
N ALA A 364 5.09 18.15 20.94
CA ALA A 364 6.44 17.97 20.41
C ALA A 364 7.41 17.53 21.51
N LEU A 365 8.45 16.78 21.16
CA LEU A 365 9.54 16.44 22.08
C LEU A 365 10.43 17.67 22.30
N VAL A 366 10.51 18.16 23.54
CA VAL A 366 11.20 19.42 23.87
C VAL A 366 12.50 19.21 24.65
N ALA A 367 12.63 18.10 25.37
CA ALA A 367 13.87 17.73 26.04
C ALA A 367 14.11 16.23 26.00
N LEU A 368 15.39 15.87 25.94
CA LEU A 368 15.90 14.51 25.90
C LEU A 368 17.18 14.44 26.73
N SER A 369 17.35 13.38 27.50
CA SER A 369 18.61 13.06 28.19
C SER A 369 18.86 11.56 28.15
N PHE A 370 20.13 11.19 28.29
CA PHE A 370 20.59 9.81 28.21
C PHE A 370 21.45 9.47 29.44
N GLN A 371 21.40 8.22 29.89
CA GLN A 371 22.30 7.68 30.90
C GLN A 371 22.79 6.29 30.49
N GLY A 372 23.99 5.92 30.96
CA GLY A 372 24.65 4.67 30.60
C GLY A 372 25.47 4.77 29.32
N ASP A 373 26.15 3.67 28.96
CA ASP A 373 27.04 3.60 27.81
C ASP A 373 26.28 3.30 26.50
N TRP A 374 25.66 4.33 25.94
CA TRP A 374 24.99 4.28 24.63
C TRP A 374 25.95 4.10 23.46
N ARG A 375 27.24 4.37 23.67
CA ARG A 375 28.27 4.27 22.62
C ARG A 375 28.62 2.82 22.35
N ASN A 376 28.86 2.05 23.41
CA ASN A 376 29.36 0.69 23.29
C ASN A 376 28.29 -0.37 23.57
N LEU A 377 27.21 -0.05 24.29
CA LEU A 377 26.13 -0.98 24.66
C LEU A 377 26.64 -2.37 25.09
N PRO A 378 27.52 -2.48 26.09
CA PRO A 378 28.09 -3.77 26.48
C PRO A 378 27.03 -4.73 27.03
N LEU A 379 27.25 -6.03 26.86
CA LEU A 379 26.36 -7.06 27.40
C LEU A 379 26.16 -6.88 28.92
N ASP A 380 24.94 -7.15 29.40
CA ASP A 380 24.48 -6.99 30.79
C ASP A 380 24.51 -5.57 31.35
N SER A 381 24.83 -4.56 30.53
CA SER A 381 24.73 -3.16 30.92
C SER A 381 23.30 -2.64 30.88
N HIS A 382 23.10 -1.52 31.57
CA HIS A 382 21.85 -0.76 31.55
C HIS A 382 22.08 0.61 30.92
N VAL A 383 21.15 1.00 30.07
CA VAL A 383 21.07 2.35 29.51
C VAL A 383 19.66 2.88 29.70
N SER A 384 19.53 4.20 29.79
CA SER A 384 18.22 4.84 29.87
C SER A 384 18.19 6.12 29.07
N TYR A 385 16.98 6.52 28.70
CA TYR A 385 16.71 7.81 28.11
C TYR A 385 15.44 8.41 28.70
N THR A 386 15.45 9.72 28.95
CA THR A 386 14.31 10.46 29.50
C THR A 386 13.80 11.45 28.48
N ARG A 387 12.50 11.39 28.20
CA ARG A 387 11.80 12.26 27.24
C ARG A 387 10.82 13.17 27.95
N THR A 388 10.79 14.43 27.53
CA THR A 388 9.81 15.43 27.98
C THR A 388 9.17 16.08 26.77
N TRP A 389 7.84 16.11 26.73
CA TRP A 389 7.07 16.70 25.63
C TRP A 389 6.42 18.01 26.06
N SER A 390 6.10 18.87 25.11
CA SER A 390 5.12 19.94 25.36
C SER A 390 3.75 19.32 25.64
N LYS A 391 2.90 20.04 26.40
CA LYS A 391 1.51 19.61 26.60
C LYS A 391 0.64 19.84 25.37
N SER A 392 1.02 20.80 24.54
CA SER A 392 0.32 21.18 23.31
C SER A 392 1.28 21.76 22.27
N VAL A 393 0.76 22.00 21.07
CA VAL A 393 1.40 22.78 20.00
C VAL A 393 0.57 24.04 19.77
N ASN A 394 1.24 25.17 19.62
CA ASN A 394 0.62 26.47 19.35
C ASN A 394 0.11 26.54 17.89
N PRO A 395 -0.79 27.49 17.55
CA PRO A 395 -1.29 27.63 16.18
C PRO A 395 -0.21 27.87 15.11
N ASP A 396 0.93 28.44 15.51
CA ASP A 396 2.10 28.66 14.64
C ASP A 396 2.99 27.41 14.48
N GLY A 397 2.61 26.28 15.10
CA GLY A 397 3.35 25.03 15.08
C GLY A 397 4.46 24.92 16.12
N SER A 398 4.69 25.95 16.95
CA SER A 398 5.70 25.92 18.00
C SER A 398 5.23 25.12 19.24
N PRO A 399 6.13 24.44 19.98
CA PRO A 399 5.75 23.77 21.22
C PRO A 399 5.29 24.78 22.28
N SER A 400 4.26 24.43 23.07
CA SER A 400 3.90 25.24 24.24
C SER A 400 4.98 25.17 25.33
N LEU A 401 5.05 26.21 26.16
CA LEU A 401 6.00 26.30 27.27
C LEU A 401 5.69 25.30 28.40
N GLU A 402 4.43 24.88 28.53
CA GLU A 402 4.05 23.86 29.50
C GLU A 402 4.49 22.48 29.02
N THR A 403 5.18 21.74 29.89
CA THR A 403 5.68 20.40 29.57
C THR A 403 4.93 19.31 30.32
N SER A 404 4.99 18.09 29.79
CA SER A 404 4.59 16.89 30.50
C SER A 404 5.57 16.56 31.63
N GLU A 405 5.17 15.65 32.52
CA GLU A 405 6.13 14.96 33.38
C GLU A 405 7.17 14.19 32.52
N PRO A 406 8.45 14.20 32.90
CA PRO A 406 9.49 13.43 32.22
C PRO A 406 9.20 11.92 32.26
N ARG A 407 9.39 11.23 31.13
CA ARG A 407 9.23 9.77 31.04
C ARG A 407 10.57 9.11 30.75
N THR A 408 11.02 8.30 31.69
CA THR A 408 12.27 7.53 31.57
C THR A 408 11.97 6.13 31.06
N VAL A 409 12.68 5.73 30.02
CA VAL A 409 12.75 4.35 29.53
C VAL A 409 14.08 3.77 29.95
N THR A 410 14.06 2.59 30.55
CA THR A 410 15.27 1.87 30.98
C THR A 410 15.39 0.57 30.21
N CYS A 411 16.56 0.32 29.64
CA CYS A 411 16.87 -0.85 28.83
C CYS A 411 18.04 -1.63 29.42
N ARG A 412 17.98 -2.95 29.31
CA ARG A 412 19.11 -3.84 29.58
C ARG A 412 19.56 -4.52 28.29
N VAL A 413 20.87 -4.59 28.08
CA VAL A 413 21.45 -5.38 26.99
C VAL A 413 21.53 -6.84 27.42
N VAL A 414 20.72 -7.71 26.83
CA VAL A 414 20.53 -9.09 27.35
C VAL A 414 21.14 -10.17 26.45
N ARG A 415 21.48 -9.84 25.20
CA ARG A 415 22.03 -10.81 24.25
C ARG A 415 22.87 -10.09 23.19
N GLU A 416 23.94 -10.73 22.75
CA GLU A 416 24.71 -10.35 21.57
C GLU A 416 24.87 -11.57 20.64
N GLN A 417 24.74 -11.36 19.34
CA GLN A 417 24.89 -12.40 18.32
C GLN A 417 25.33 -11.79 16.98
N PRO A 418 25.79 -12.59 16.01
CA PRO A 418 26.00 -12.11 14.65
C PRO A 418 24.69 -11.54 14.07
N ALA A 419 24.74 -10.38 13.42
CA ALA A 419 23.56 -9.77 12.82
C ALA A 419 22.96 -10.65 11.70
N SER A 420 23.81 -11.42 11.02
CA SER A 420 23.42 -12.40 10.00
C SER A 420 22.50 -13.51 10.52
N SER A 421 22.46 -13.75 11.85
CA SER A 421 21.50 -14.67 12.47
C SER A 421 20.07 -14.12 12.53
N LEU A 422 19.88 -12.81 12.35
CA LEU A 422 18.57 -12.17 12.23
C LEU A 422 18.10 -12.14 10.78
N ASN A 423 18.99 -11.72 9.87
CA ASN A 423 18.74 -11.74 8.44
C ASN A 423 20.09 -11.92 7.73
N PRO A 424 20.21 -12.84 6.75
CA PRO A 424 21.46 -13.09 6.04
C PRO A 424 22.08 -11.86 5.37
N ALA A 425 21.29 -10.84 5.05
CA ALA A 425 21.77 -9.58 4.46
C ALA A 425 22.50 -8.66 5.47
N PHE A 426 22.39 -8.94 6.78
CA PHE A 426 23.04 -8.11 7.79
C PHE A 426 24.49 -8.48 8.07
N HIS A 427 25.28 -7.44 8.32
CA HIS A 427 26.68 -7.53 8.71
C HIS A 427 26.91 -7.08 10.16
N GLY A 428 28.05 -7.49 10.73
CA GLY A 428 28.45 -7.13 12.09
C GLY A 428 27.73 -7.89 13.19
N SER A 429 27.59 -7.25 14.36
CA SER A 429 26.89 -7.80 15.52
C SER A 429 25.53 -7.13 15.76
N ALA A 430 24.63 -7.88 16.37
CA ALA A 430 23.33 -7.42 16.82
C ALA A 430 23.20 -7.64 18.34
N ARG A 431 22.71 -6.62 19.05
CA ARG A 431 22.51 -6.65 20.51
C ARG A 431 21.04 -6.45 20.86
N MET A 432 20.49 -7.35 21.67
CA MET A 432 19.09 -7.28 22.12
C MET A 432 19.00 -6.36 23.33
N LEU A 433 18.15 -5.35 23.21
CA LEU A 433 17.74 -4.50 24.32
C LEU A 433 16.33 -4.88 24.75
N GLU A 434 16.15 -5.17 26.03
CA GLU A 434 14.84 -5.29 26.65
C GLU A 434 14.58 -4.05 27.49
N CYS A 435 13.53 -3.31 27.13
CA CYS A 435 13.25 -1.99 27.66
C CYS A 435 11.93 -1.97 28.43
N ILE A 436 11.91 -1.25 29.54
CA ILE A 436 10.72 -0.93 30.34
C ILE A 436 10.39 0.53 30.10
N THR A 437 9.22 0.80 29.54
CA THR A 437 8.74 2.17 29.25
C THR A 437 7.91 2.73 30.39
N MET A 438 7.17 1.86 31.10
CA MET A 438 6.39 2.26 32.26
C MET A 438 6.17 1.06 33.19
N LYS A 439 6.44 1.28 34.48
CA LYS A 439 6.09 0.32 35.53
C LYS A 439 4.60 0.38 35.79
N MET A 440 3.93 -0.77 35.78
CA MET A 440 2.49 -0.85 35.98
C MET A 440 2.15 -1.87 37.07
N PRO A 441 1.04 -1.69 37.81
CA PRO A 441 0.70 -2.60 38.90
C PRO A 441 0.50 -4.07 38.50
N LYS A 442 0.08 -4.32 37.25
CA LYS A 442 -0.22 -5.66 36.75
C LYS A 442 0.84 -6.19 35.78
N GLN A 443 1.21 -5.38 34.79
CA GLN A 443 2.14 -5.77 33.75
C GLN A 443 2.83 -4.54 33.18
N ASP A 444 4.15 -4.50 33.33
CA ASP A 444 4.99 -3.43 32.80
C ASP A 444 4.79 -3.26 31.29
N TRP A 445 4.80 -2.01 30.84
CA TRP A 445 4.88 -1.72 29.42
C TRP A 445 6.34 -1.82 29.00
N THR A 446 6.57 -2.56 27.93
CA THR A 446 7.91 -2.96 27.51
C THR A 446 8.04 -2.95 26.00
N PHE A 447 9.26 -2.90 25.52
CA PHE A 447 9.56 -3.25 24.13
C PHE A 447 10.91 -3.95 24.04
N LYS A 448 11.12 -4.64 22.93
CA LYS A 448 12.38 -5.29 22.60
C LYS A 448 12.87 -4.83 21.24
N SER A 449 14.16 -4.55 21.14
CA SER A 449 14.78 -4.10 19.89
C SER A 449 16.17 -4.69 19.74
N TRP A 450 16.54 -5.01 18.51
CA TRP A 450 17.93 -5.29 18.14
C TRP A 450 18.63 -3.99 17.77
N TYR A 451 19.78 -3.71 18.39
CA TYR A 451 20.73 -2.74 17.89
C TYR A 451 21.68 -3.42 16.90
N LEU A 452 21.63 -3.00 15.63
CA LEU A 452 22.49 -3.48 14.56
C LEU A 452 23.74 -2.60 14.50
N ALA A 453 24.88 -3.09 15.00
CA ALA A 453 26.05 -2.26 15.29
C ALA A 453 26.67 -1.58 14.05
N ASP A 454 26.81 -2.32 12.94
CA ASP A 454 27.42 -1.81 11.70
C ASP A 454 26.55 -0.78 10.98
N TYR A 455 25.24 -0.78 11.25
CA TYR A 455 24.29 0.18 10.70
C TYR A 455 23.95 1.29 11.70
N GLY A 456 24.32 1.11 12.97
CA GLY A 456 23.98 1.98 14.08
C GLY A 456 22.49 2.27 14.16
N LEU A 457 21.66 1.24 13.99
CA LEU A 457 20.21 1.32 13.88
C LEU A 457 19.53 0.33 14.85
N PHE A 458 18.42 0.74 15.45
CA PHE A 458 17.54 -0.13 16.23
C PHE A 458 16.38 -0.65 15.38
N ALA A 459 16.18 -1.96 15.39
CA ALA A 459 15.03 -2.64 14.81
C ALA A 459 14.16 -3.23 15.93
N GLN A 460 12.96 -2.66 16.13
CA GLN A 460 12.00 -3.15 17.12
C GLN A 460 11.39 -4.48 16.68
N VAL A 461 11.29 -5.43 17.60
CA VAL A 461 10.76 -6.80 17.34
C VAL A 461 9.60 -7.16 18.24
N GLN A 462 9.40 -6.46 19.35
CA GLN A 462 8.24 -6.65 20.22
C GLN A 462 7.89 -5.38 20.98
N GLU A 463 6.61 -5.14 21.21
CA GLU A 463 6.10 -4.06 22.05
C GLU A 463 4.88 -4.52 22.83
N ASN A 464 4.81 -4.12 24.09
CA ASN A 464 3.69 -4.34 24.98
C ASN A 464 3.27 -3.00 25.59
N THR A 465 2.07 -2.55 25.26
CA THR A 465 1.51 -1.26 25.70
C THR A 465 0.09 -1.45 26.25
N MET A 466 -0.55 -0.36 26.70
CA MET A 466 -1.99 -0.39 27.00
C MET A 466 -2.88 -0.81 25.82
N LEU A 467 -2.40 -0.65 24.59
CA LEU A 467 -3.20 -0.94 23.41
C LEU A 467 -3.18 -2.44 23.08
N GLY A 468 -2.13 -3.16 23.49
CA GLY A 468 -1.93 -4.56 23.13
C GLY A 468 -0.46 -4.98 23.13
N VAL A 469 -0.23 -6.15 22.54
CA VAL A 469 1.11 -6.71 22.28
C VAL A 469 1.29 -6.83 20.78
N TRP A 470 2.40 -6.32 20.26
CA TRP A 470 2.84 -6.44 18.88
C TRP A 470 4.10 -7.29 18.83
N ASN A 471 4.16 -8.21 17.86
CA ASN A 471 5.37 -8.94 17.52
C ASN A 471 5.67 -8.68 16.03
N TRP A 472 6.85 -8.13 15.76
CA TRP A 472 7.31 -7.89 14.39
C TRP A 472 8.33 -8.95 13.99
N ASP A 473 8.09 -9.59 12.86
CA ASP A 473 8.98 -10.54 12.23
C ASP A 473 9.66 -9.89 11.03
N LEU A 474 10.99 -9.80 11.07
CA LEU A 474 11.76 -9.18 10.02
C LEU A 474 11.90 -10.13 8.83
N LYS A 475 11.29 -9.79 7.70
CA LYS A 475 11.29 -10.62 6.48
C LYS A 475 12.46 -10.32 5.57
N SER A 476 12.77 -9.05 5.39
CA SER A 476 13.68 -8.60 4.34
C SER A 476 14.41 -7.33 4.77
N ALA A 477 15.63 -7.17 4.27
CA ALA A 477 16.51 -6.05 4.55
C ALA A 477 17.37 -5.74 3.31
N GLN A 478 17.52 -4.46 2.98
CA GLN A 478 18.32 -3.97 1.84
C GLN A 478 19.07 -2.69 2.17
#